data_AF-A0A183AZH7-F1
#
_entry.id   AF-A0A183AZH7-F1
#
_cell.length_a   1.000
_cell.length_b   1.000
_cell.length_c   1.000
_cell.angle_alpha   90.00
_cell.angle_beta   90.00
_cell.angle_gamma   90.00
#
_symmetry.space_group_name_H-M   'P 1'
#
loop_
_entity.id
_entity.type
_entity.pdbx_description
1 polymer ?
#
loop_
_entity_poly.entity_id
_entity_poly.type
_entity_poly.pdbx_seq_one_letter_code
_entity_poly.pdbx_strand_id
1 'polypeptide(L)'
;LTVGVSTVMDAREVLILVSGTSKALALSKAIEEGVSHMWTVSALQHHKRAIFVVDEDATLELKVKTVRYFKGLDSIHRKLNE
;
A
#
# COMPACT_ATOMS: atom_id res chain seq x y z
N LEU A 1 9.91 17.72 11.96
CA LEU A 1 10.82 16.59 12.20
C LEU A 1 10.12 15.33 11.72
N THR A 2 10.75 14.52 10.87
CA THR A 2 10.17 13.28 10.32
C THR A 2 11.19 12.15 10.42
N VAL A 3 10.73 10.91 10.46
CA VAL A 3 11.62 9.75 10.28
C VAL A 3 12.01 9.62 8.81
N GLY A 4 13.20 9.07 8.55
CA GLY A 4 13.64 8.79 7.19
C GLY A 4 12.94 7.56 6.61
N VAL A 5 12.96 7.43 5.28
CA VAL A 5 12.43 6.24 4.59
C VAL A 5 13.12 4.97 5.07
N SER A 6 14.46 5.00 5.21
CA SER A 6 15.25 3.87 5.72
C SER A 6 14.79 3.41 7.09
N THR A 7 14.47 4.35 7.99
CA THR A 7 13.99 4.01 9.33
C THR A 7 12.67 3.24 9.31
N VAL A 8 11.78 3.56 8.36
CA VAL A 8 10.53 2.81 8.16
C VAL A 8 10.81 1.44 7.53
N MET A 9 11.77 1.37 6.59
CA MET A 9 12.17 0.12 5.93
C MET A 9 12.91 -0.86 6.84
N ASP A 10 13.47 -0.39 7.96
CA ASP A 10 14.11 -1.23 8.98
C ASP A 10 13.11 -1.87 9.95
N ALA A 11 11.82 -1.49 9.88
CA ALA A 11 10.79 -2.08 10.73
C ALA A 11 10.59 -3.57 10.42
N ARG A 12 10.14 -4.35 11.41
CA ARG A 12 9.78 -5.76 11.19
C ARG A 12 8.60 -5.90 10.23
N GLU A 13 7.66 -4.96 10.32
CA GLU A 13 6.41 -4.94 9.59
C GLU A 13 5.93 -3.49 9.47
N VAL A 14 5.38 -3.15 8.32
CA VAL A 14 4.87 -1.81 8.03
C VAL A 14 3.42 -1.91 7.60
N LEU A 15 2.54 -1.20 8.31
CA LEU A 15 1.13 -1.05 7.99
C LEU A 15 0.86 0.36 7.49
N ILE A 16 0.28 0.49 6.31
CA ILE A 16 -0.17 1.77 5.74
C ILE A 16 -1.69 1.78 5.66
N LEU A 17 -2.28 2.84 6.20
CA LEU A 17 -3.69 3.15 6.08
C LEU A 17 -3.90 4.20 4.99
N VAL A 18 -4.69 3.88 3.96
CA VAL A 18 -5.04 4.81 2.89
C VAL A 18 -6.56 4.92 2.83
N SER A 19 -7.05 6.15 2.92
CA SER A 19 -8.49 6.42 2.88
C SER A 19 -8.77 7.71 2.13
N GLY A 20 -9.85 7.68 1.36
CA GLY A 20 -10.40 8.78 0.58
C GLY A 20 -9.78 8.90 -0.82
N THR A 21 -10.58 9.51 -1.70
CA THR A 21 -10.26 9.72 -3.12
C THR A 21 -8.98 10.53 -3.35
N SER A 22 -8.68 11.49 -2.46
CA SER A 22 -7.48 12.33 -2.51
C SER A 22 -6.16 11.55 -2.52
N LYS A 23 -6.16 10.30 -2.03
CA LYS A 23 -4.97 9.45 -1.96
C LYS A 23 -4.91 8.38 -3.05
N ALA A 24 -5.92 8.30 -3.92
CA ALA A 24 -6.01 7.24 -4.93
C ALA A 24 -4.82 7.26 -5.90
N LEU A 25 -4.42 8.46 -6.34
CA LEU A 25 -3.24 8.62 -7.20
C LEU A 25 -1.96 8.14 -6.49
N ALA A 26 -1.77 8.51 -5.22
CA ALA A 26 -0.60 8.12 -4.46
C ALA A 26 -0.53 6.59 -4.28
N LEU A 27 -1.68 5.93 -4.05
CA LEU A 27 -1.77 4.48 -3.95
C LEU A 27 -1.40 3.79 -5.27
N SER A 28 -1.92 4.30 -6.39
CA SER A 28 -1.60 3.80 -7.74
C SER A 28 -0.11 3.89 -8.05
N LYS A 29 0.51 5.05 -7.77
CA LYS A 29 1.96 5.25 -7.89
C LYS A 29 2.78 4.36 -6.96
N ALA A 30 2.28 4.07 -5.77
CA ALA A 30 2.99 3.26 -4.79
C ALA A 30 2.99 1.76 -5.11
N ILE A 31 1.94 1.23 -5.76
CA ILE A 31 1.74 -0.22 -5.96
C ILE A 31 1.91 -0.64 -7.42
N GLU A 32 1.40 0.14 -8.38
CA GLU A 32 1.34 -0.28 -9.78
C GLU A 32 2.52 0.21 -10.63
N GLU A 33 3.20 1.26 -10.18
CA GLU A 33 4.38 1.82 -10.84
C GLU A 33 5.67 1.40 -10.14
N GLY A 34 6.81 1.67 -10.78
CA GLY A 34 8.13 1.34 -10.22
C GLY A 34 8.51 2.22 -9.03
N VAL A 35 9.51 1.75 -8.28
CA VAL A 35 10.06 2.48 -7.14
C VAL A 35 10.64 3.83 -7.60
N SER A 36 10.20 4.91 -6.97
CA SER A 36 10.59 6.28 -7.30
C SER A 36 10.70 7.15 -6.05
N HIS A 37 11.73 7.99 -5.99
CA HIS A 37 11.92 8.95 -4.89
C HIS A 37 10.87 10.07 -4.88
N MET A 38 10.20 10.32 -6.00
CA MET A 38 9.04 11.23 -6.07
C MET A 38 7.83 10.68 -5.31
N TRP A 39 7.77 9.36 -5.14
CA TRP A 39 6.69 8.64 -4.45
C TRP A 39 7.30 7.66 -3.44
N THR A 40 7.82 8.19 -2.32
CA THR A 40 8.63 7.42 -1.36
C THR A 40 7.96 6.17 -0.79
N VAL A 41 6.62 6.13 -0.76
CA VAL A 41 5.83 4.95 -0.36
C VAL A 41 6.09 3.75 -1.26
N SER A 42 6.45 3.97 -2.53
CA SER A 42 6.83 2.89 -3.47
C SER A 42 8.05 2.09 -3.00
N ALA A 43 8.90 2.64 -2.11
CA ALA A 43 10.01 1.90 -1.52
C ALA A 43 9.56 0.63 -0.77
N LEU A 44 8.32 0.60 -0.27
CA LEU A 44 7.75 -0.55 0.41
C LEU A 44 7.54 -1.77 -0.49
N GLN A 45 7.61 -1.63 -1.81
CA GLN A 45 7.68 -2.78 -2.71
C GLN A 45 8.89 -3.68 -2.43
N HIS A 46 9.96 -3.13 -1.85
CA HIS A 46 11.14 -3.89 -1.42
C HIS A 46 11.07 -4.37 0.03
N HIS A 47 10.05 -3.97 0.78
CA HIS A 47 9.91 -4.36 2.18
C HIS A 47 9.32 -5.77 2.28
N LYS A 48 9.93 -6.64 3.09
CA LYS A 48 9.53 -8.04 3.20
C LYS A 48 8.11 -8.23 3.74
N ARG A 49 7.60 -7.28 4.51
CA ARG A 49 6.28 -7.32 5.16
C ARG A 49 5.63 -5.94 5.17
N ALA A 50 5.00 -5.57 4.06
CA ALA A 50 4.23 -4.34 3.95
C ALA A 50 2.75 -4.66 3.73
N ILE A 51 1.89 -4.07 4.53
CA ILE A 51 0.43 -4.24 4.47
C ILE A 51 -0.20 -2.88 4.15
N PHE A 52 -1.04 -2.85 3.13
CA PHE A 52 -1.84 -1.68 2.78
C PHE A 52 -3.31 -1.98 3.11
N VAL A 53 -3.88 -1.19 4.01
CA VAL A 53 -5.31 -1.22 4.31
C VAL A 53 -5.93 0.00 3.64
N VAL A 54 -6.85 -0.26 2.72
CA VAL A 54 -7.40 0.75 1.82
C VAL A 54 -8.92 0.71 1.83
N ASP A 55 -9.56 1.87 1.80
CA ASP A 55 -11.00 1.97 1.54
C ASP A 55 -11.29 1.90 0.04
N GLU A 56 -12.57 1.81 -0.34
CA GLU A 56 -12.95 1.71 -1.76
C GLU A 56 -12.62 2.99 -2.52
N ASP A 57 -12.79 4.16 -1.90
CA ASP A 57 -12.54 5.47 -2.50
C ASP A 57 -11.06 5.68 -2.86
N ALA A 58 -10.13 5.12 -2.07
CA ALA A 58 -8.70 5.16 -2.39
C ALA A 58 -8.32 4.25 -3.58
N THR A 59 -9.20 3.36 -4.05
CA THR A 59 -8.89 2.44 -5.15
C THR A 59 -9.26 2.95 -6.54
N LEU A 60 -9.80 4.17 -6.67
CA LEU A 60 -10.33 4.70 -7.93
C LEU A 60 -9.30 4.78 -9.07
N GLU A 61 -8.03 5.03 -8.74
CA GLU A 61 -6.92 5.16 -9.71
C GLU A 61 -6.16 3.84 -9.93
N LEU A 62 -6.62 2.73 -9.31
CA LEU A 62 -6.04 1.41 -9.51
C LEU A 62 -6.66 0.70 -10.71
N LYS A 63 -5.89 -0.17 -11.36
CA LYS A 63 -6.43 -1.04 -12.40
C LYS A 63 -7.41 -2.03 -11.78
N VAL A 64 -8.52 -2.27 -12.49
CA VAL A 64 -9.56 -3.22 -12.09
C VAL A 64 -8.99 -4.61 -11.76
N LYS A 65 -7.96 -5.06 -12.51
CA LYS A 65 -7.28 -6.33 -12.26
C LYS A 65 -6.62 -6.40 -10.89
N THR A 66 -6.01 -5.30 -10.44
CA THR A 66 -5.28 -5.19 -9.17
C THR A 66 -6.28 -5.28 -8.02
N VAL A 67 -7.35 -4.49 -8.09
CA VAL A 67 -8.42 -4.50 -7.09
C VAL A 67 -9.07 -5.88 -6.99
N ARG A 68 -9.40 -6.50 -8.13
CA ARG A 68 -10.01 -7.85 -8.15
C ARG A 68 -9.10 -8.91 -7.54
N TYR A 69 -7.79 -8.87 -7.83
CA TYR A 69 -6.83 -9.79 -7.26
C TYR A 69 -6.82 -9.72 -5.73
N PHE A 70 -6.66 -8.53 -5.15
CA PHE A 70 -6.58 -8.38 -3.69
C PHE A 70 -7.93 -8.60 -2.99
N LYS A 71 -9.06 -8.21 -3.60
CA LYS A 71 -10.39 -8.57 -3.08
C LYS A 71 -10.61 -10.08 -3.06
N GLY A 72 -10.06 -10.83 -4.03
CA GLY A 72 -10.10 -12.30 -4.04
C GLY A 72 -9.30 -12.95 -2.90
N LEU A 73 -8.32 -12.23 -2.34
CA LEU A 73 -7.49 -12.69 -1.22
C LEU A 73 -8.04 -12.24 0.16
N ASP A 74 -9.14 -11.48 0.20
CA ASP A 74 -9.67 -10.90 1.44
C ASP A 74 -9.99 -11.96 2.51
N SER A 75 -10.51 -13.12 2.10
CA SER A 75 -10.83 -14.23 3.01
C SER A 75 -9.59 -14.82 3.71
N ILE A 76 -8.43 -14.75 3.06
CA ILE A 76 -7.14 -15.18 3.63
C ILE A 76 -6.63 -14.09 4.58
N HIS A 77 -6.68 -12.83 4.16
CA HIS A 77 -6.17 -11.70 4.94
C HIS A 77 -7.02 -11.41 6.19
N ARG A 78 -8.32 -11.68 6.19
CA ARG A 78 -9.17 -11.53 7.39
C ARG A 78 -8.72 -12.40 8.56
N LYS A 79 -8.08 -13.54 8.29
CA LYS A 79 -7.51 -14.41 9.34
C LYS A 79 -6.35 -13.75 10.09
N LEU A 80 -5.81 -12.63 9.61
CA LEU A 80 -4.79 -11.86 10.33
C LEU A 80 -5.36 -11.09 11.53
N ASN A 81 -6.69 -10.93 11.58
CA ASN A 81 -7.39 -10.24 12.68
C ASN A 81 -7.95 -11.22 13.73
N GLU A 82 -7.78 -12.53 13.51
CA GLU A 82 -8.13 -13.61 14.44
C GLU A 82 -6.91 -14.02 15.27
#